data_AF-A0A2V2XBL2-F1
#
_entry.id   AF-A0A2V2XBL2-F1
#
_cell.length_a   1.000
_cell.length_b   1.000
_cell.length_c   1.000
_cell.angle_alpha   90.00
_cell.angle_beta   90.00
_cell.angle_gamma   90.00
#
_symmetry.space_group_name_H-M   'P 1'
#
loop_
_entity.id
_entity.type
_entity.pdbx_description
1 polymer ?
#
loop_
_entity_poly.entity_id
_entity_poly.type
_entity_poly.pdbx_seq_one_letter_code
_entity_poly.pdbx_strand_id
1 'polypeptide(L)'
;MNSYARFFCGDQSGLSWIGWNRLRDKQLFFGSLFFATSIYAAVHYSEEKERRRRHVSIENDIERERWRAKELGLEEPRDDGFADAYMKKLRGRQ
;
A
#
# COMPACT_ATOMS: atom_id res chain seq x y z
N MET A 1 -33.76 34.48 -36.83
CA MET A 1 -34.26 34.46 -35.43
C MET A 1 -33.75 33.20 -34.76
N ASN A 2 -33.04 33.37 -33.66
CA ASN A 2 -32.19 32.38 -33.00
C ASN A 2 -32.99 31.22 -32.38
N SER A 3 -32.63 29.97 -32.71
CA SER A 3 -33.26 28.74 -32.19
C SER A 3 -32.77 28.32 -30.79
N TYR A 4 -32.07 29.19 -30.07
CA TYR A 4 -31.51 28.89 -28.75
C TYR A 4 -32.50 29.10 -27.58
N ALA A 5 -33.70 29.63 -27.85
CA ALA A 5 -34.64 30.02 -26.79
C ALA A 5 -35.40 28.84 -26.15
N ARG A 6 -35.32 27.62 -26.69
CA ARG A 6 -36.12 26.48 -26.18
C ARG A 6 -35.52 25.73 -24.99
N PHE A 7 -34.28 26.01 -24.59
CA PHE A 7 -33.64 25.29 -23.48
C PHE A 7 -33.83 25.93 -22.10
N PHE A 8 -34.51 27.08 -21.99
CA PHE A 8 -34.65 27.81 -20.74
C PHE A 8 -36.02 27.69 -20.06
N CYS A 9 -37.01 27.03 -20.68
CA CYS A 9 -38.35 26.85 -20.13
C CYS A 9 -38.73 25.36 -20.08
N GLY A 10 -38.28 24.66 -19.04
CA GLY A 10 -38.64 23.27 -18.78
C GLY A 10 -37.85 22.72 -17.60
N ASP A 11 -38.47 21.84 -16.82
CA ASP A 11 -37.92 21.26 -15.58
C ASP A 11 -36.46 20.79 -15.78
N GLN A 12 -35.52 21.50 -15.14
CA GLN A 12 -34.08 21.25 -15.23
C GLN A 12 -33.63 20.13 -14.29
N SER A 13 -34.55 19.47 -13.58
CA SER A 13 -34.25 18.30 -12.75
C SER A 13 -33.51 17.20 -13.53
N GLY A 14 -33.80 17.02 -14.83
CA GLY A 14 -33.07 16.10 -15.73
C GLY A 14 -31.68 16.56 -16.19
N LEU A 15 -31.33 17.85 -16.07
CA LEU A 15 -29.98 18.37 -16.36
C LEU A 15 -28.99 18.06 -15.23
N SER A 16 -29.47 17.77 -14.03
CA SER A 16 -28.61 17.35 -12.91
C SER A 16 -27.99 15.96 -13.12
N TRP A 17 -28.62 15.09 -13.92
CA TRP A 17 -28.04 13.83 -14.41
C TRP A 17 -26.95 14.04 -15.48
N ILE A 18 -26.83 15.25 -16.04
CA ILE A 18 -25.89 15.60 -17.11
C ILE A 18 -24.50 15.99 -16.55
N GLY A 19 -24.28 15.89 -15.23
CA GLY A 19 -22.93 15.96 -14.64
C GLY A 19 -22.01 14.83 -15.15
N TRP A 20 -22.52 13.60 -15.25
CA TRP A 20 -21.73 12.47 -15.78
C TRP A 20 -21.47 12.57 -17.29
N ASN A 21 -22.27 13.31 -18.05
CA ASN A 21 -22.02 13.50 -19.49
C ASN A 21 -20.91 14.52 -19.76
N ARG A 22 -20.58 15.37 -18.78
CA ARG A 22 -19.52 16.36 -18.93
C ARG A 22 -18.15 15.69 -18.74
N LEU A 23 -17.33 15.70 -19.80
CA LEU A 23 -15.99 15.10 -19.79
C LEU A 23 -15.12 15.61 -18.63
N ARG A 24 -15.25 16.91 -18.31
CA ARG A 24 -14.50 17.55 -17.22
C ARG A 24 -14.83 16.93 -15.85
N ASP A 25 -16.09 16.61 -15.59
CA ASP A 25 -16.52 16.08 -14.28
C ASP A 25 -16.07 14.62 -14.13
N LYS A 26 -16.10 13.84 -15.22
CA LYS A 26 -15.48 12.51 -15.28
C LYS A 26 -13.98 12.56 -15.02
N GLN A 27 -13.26 13.49 -15.66
CA GLN A 27 -11.81 13.66 -15.45
C GLN A 27 -11.49 14.04 -14.01
N LEU A 28 -12.27 14.92 -13.39
CA LEU A 28 -12.11 15.29 -11.98
C LEU A 28 -12.39 14.09 -11.07
N PHE A 29 -13.45 13.33 -11.33
CA PHE A 29 -13.79 12.13 -10.56
C PHE A 29 -12.68 11.09 -10.64
N PHE A 30 -12.32 10.64 -11.85
CA PHE A 30 -11.27 9.63 -12.02
C PHE A 30 -9.90 10.14 -11.59
N GLY A 31 -9.60 11.43 -11.79
CA GLY A 31 -8.36 12.04 -11.32
C GLY A 31 -8.26 12.01 -9.79
N SER A 32 -9.32 12.40 -9.09
CA SER A 32 -9.36 12.36 -7.62
C SER A 32 -9.28 10.93 -7.09
N LEU A 33 -10.00 9.99 -7.71
CA LEU A 33 -9.96 8.57 -7.36
C LEU A 33 -8.57 7.98 -7.56
N PHE A 34 -7.92 8.24 -8.70
CA PHE A 34 -6.59 7.76 -9.02
C PHE A 34 -5.52 8.38 -8.10
N PHE A 35 -5.69 9.65 -7.72
CA PHE A 35 -4.78 10.30 -6.79
C PHE A 35 -4.91 9.69 -5.38
N ALA A 36 -6.14 9.46 -4.90
CA ALA A 36 -6.36 8.83 -3.61
C ALA A 36 -5.80 7.40 -3.57
N THR A 37 -6.04 6.60 -4.61
CA THR A 37 -5.51 5.22 -4.68
C THR A 37 -3.99 5.19 -4.80
N SER A 38 -3.39 6.13 -5.54
CA SER A 38 -1.93 6.20 -5.66
C SER A 38 -1.25 6.59 -4.34
N ILE A 39 -1.82 7.50 -3.55
CA ILE A 39 -1.33 7.80 -2.20
C ILE A 39 -1.40 6.55 -1.32
N TYR A 40 -2.55 5.87 -1.31
CA TYR A 40 -2.71 4.65 -0.51
C TYR A 40 -1.68 3.59 -0.91
N ALA A 41 -1.52 3.33 -2.21
CA ALA A 41 -0.55 2.37 -2.73
C ALA A 41 0.89 2.77 -2.40
N ALA A 42 1.24 4.06 -2.47
CA ALA A 42 2.58 4.55 -2.16
C ALA A 42 2.92 4.36 -0.67
N VAL A 43 1.99 4.65 0.23
CA VAL A 43 2.16 4.42 1.67
C VAL A 43 2.34 2.93 1.95
N HIS A 44 1.47 2.08 1.40
CA HIS A 44 1.56 0.63 1.56
C HIS A 44 2.90 0.08 1.04
N TYR A 45 3.34 0.54 -0.12
CA TYR A 45 4.63 0.15 -0.70
C TYR A 45 5.81 0.60 0.17
N SER A 46 5.76 1.82 0.72
CA SER A 46 6.78 2.32 1.63
C SER A 46 6.87 1.47 2.89
N GLU A 47 5.73 1.15 3.50
CA GLU A 47 5.69 0.27 4.66
C GLU A 47 6.22 -1.13 4.36
N GLU A 48 5.84 -1.74 3.25
CA GLU A 48 6.34 -3.05 2.85
C GLU A 48 7.84 -3.03 2.59
N LYS A 49 8.36 -1.97 1.97
CA LYS A 49 9.80 -1.79 1.75
C LYS A 49 10.55 -1.69 3.07
N GLU A 50 10.02 -0.94 4.05
CA GLU A 50 10.60 -0.89 5.38
C GLU A 50 10.53 -2.23 6.11
N ARG A 51 9.39 -2.93 6.04
CA ARG A 51 9.25 -4.28 6.61
C ARG A 51 10.30 -5.22 6.02
N ARG A 52 10.49 -5.24 4.70
CA ARG A 52 11.53 -6.05 4.05
C ARG A 52 12.93 -5.67 4.52
N ARG A 53 13.25 -4.37 4.63
CA ARG A 53 14.55 -3.94 5.17
C ARG A 53 14.79 -4.43 6.59
N ARG A 54 13.78 -4.34 7.46
CA ARG A 54 13.87 -4.85 8.84
C ARG A 54 14.04 -6.37 8.85
N HIS A 55 13.31 -7.10 8.01
CA HIS A 55 13.44 -8.54 7.89
C HIS A 55 14.85 -8.97 7.46
N VAL A 56 15.41 -8.33 6.44
CA VAL A 56 16.79 -8.59 5.98
C VAL A 56 17.82 -8.25 7.05
N SER A 57 17.64 -7.15 7.78
CA SER A 57 18.55 -6.79 8.88
C SER A 57 18.54 -7.86 9.98
N ILE A 58 17.36 -8.34 10.37
CA ILE A 58 17.21 -9.37 11.42
C ILE A 58 17.83 -10.69 10.96
N GLU A 59 17.61 -11.09 9.71
CA GLU A 59 18.18 -12.33 9.15
C GLU A 59 19.72 -12.29 9.17
N ASN A 60 20.31 -11.18 8.76
CA ASN A 60 21.76 -10.99 8.79
C ASN A 60 22.34 -10.99 10.23
N ASP A 61 21.58 -10.53 11.22
CA ASP A 61 22.01 -10.57 12.62
C ASP A 61 21.97 -12.00 13.16
N ILE A 62 20.90 -12.76 12.86
CA ILE A 62 20.79 -14.19 13.21
C ILE A 62 21.92 -15.00 12.55
N GLU A 63 22.22 -14.73 11.28
CA GLU A 63 23.33 -15.40 10.58
C GLU A 63 24.70 -15.09 11.21
N ARG A 64 24.93 -13.83 11.59
CA ARG A 64 26.17 -13.44 12.29
C ARG A 64 26.32 -14.14 13.63
N GLU A 65 25.25 -14.26 14.41
CA GLU A 65 25.29 -14.97 15.69
C GLU A 65 25.50 -16.48 15.52
N ARG A 66 24.87 -17.10 14.51
CA ARG A 66 25.13 -18.51 14.16
C ARG A 66 26.58 -18.73 13.75
N TRP A 67 27.16 -17.80 13.00
CA TRP A 67 28.56 -17.89 12.60
C TRP A 67 29.51 -17.79 13.80
N ARG A 68 29.27 -16.84 14.71
CA ARG A 68 30.03 -16.73 15.97
C ARG A 68 29.92 -17.97 16.85
N ALA A 69 28.73 -18.56 16.96
CA ALA A 69 28.51 -19.80 17.71
C ALA A 69 29.33 -20.97 17.15
N LYS A 70 29.38 -21.07 15.81
CA LYS A 70 30.18 -22.07 15.10
C LYS A 70 31.68 -21.88 15.30
N GLU A 71 32.18 -20.65 15.29
CA GLU A 71 33.60 -20.35 15.58
C GLU A 71 33.98 -20.69 17.02
N LEU A 72 33.06 -20.51 17.96
CA LEU A 72 33.26 -20.83 19.38
C LEU A 72 33.12 -22.32 19.70
N GLY A 73 32.79 -23.17 18.72
CA GLY A 73 32.58 -24.60 18.91
C GLY A 73 31.36 -24.94 19.77
N LEU A 74 30.41 -24.00 19.90
CA LEU A 74 29.14 -24.21 20.59
C LEU A 74 28.15 -24.84 19.60
N GLU A 75 27.48 -25.93 20.00
CA GLU A 75 26.45 -26.59 19.17
C GLU A 75 25.23 -25.68 18.93
N GLU A 76 24.94 -24.76 19.86
CA GLU A 76 23.82 -23.83 19.75
C GLU A 76 24.26 -22.35 19.91
N PRO A 77 23.66 -21.43 19.13
CA PRO A 77 23.80 -20.00 19.38
C PRO A 77 23.28 -19.65 20.77
N ARG A 78 24.07 -18.88 21.54
CA ARG A 78 23.56 -18.15 22.71
C ARG A 78 22.72 -16.98 22.20
N ASP A 79 21.51 -17.30 21.77
CA ASP A 79 20.45 -16.32 21.53
C ASP A 79 19.42 -16.48 22.65
N ASP A 80 18.87 -15.38 23.14
CA ASP A 80 17.87 -15.29 24.21
C ASP A 80 16.48 -15.86 23.80
N GLY A 81 16.45 -16.67 22.75
CA GLY A 81 15.24 -17.21 22.11
C GLY A 81 14.62 -16.27 21.07
N PHE A 82 15.29 -15.18 20.68
CA PHE A 82 14.74 -14.19 19.76
C PHE A 82 14.60 -14.75 18.33
N ALA A 83 15.62 -15.44 17.81
CA ALA A 83 15.57 -16.05 16.48
C ALA A 83 14.45 -17.09 16.38
N ASP A 84 14.27 -17.92 17.40
CA ASP A 84 13.22 -18.94 17.41
C ASP A 84 11.82 -18.33 17.47
N ALA A 85 11.62 -17.31 18.32
CA ALA A 85 10.37 -16.57 18.38
C ALA A 85 10.05 -15.86 17.04
N TYR A 86 11.07 -15.31 16.39
CA TYR A 86 10.95 -14.65 15.09
C TYR A 86 10.63 -15.65 13.96
N MET A 87 11.32 -16.80 13.91
CA MET A 87 11.05 -17.86 12.94
C MET A 87 9.66 -18.48 13.13
N LYS A 88 9.22 -18.65 14.38
CA LYS A 88 7.86 -19.11 14.71
C LYS A 88 6.79 -18.10 14.25
N LYS A 89 7.04 -16.80 14.43
CA LYS A 89 6.16 -15.72 13.94
C LYS A 89 6.08 -15.69 12.41
N LEU A 90 7.17 -15.98 11.71
CA LEU A 90 7.18 -16.10 10.24
C LEU A 90 6.40 -17.32 9.75
N ARG A 91 6.58 -18.48 10.39
CA ARG A 91 5.85 -19.71 10.02
C ARG A 91 4.35 -19.66 10.33
N GLY A 92 3.94 -18.96 11.40
CA GLY A 92 2.52 -18.79 11.74
C GLY A 92 1.77 -17.75 10.89
N ARG A 93 2.44 -17.08 9.94
CA ARG A 93 1.83 -16.13 8.98
C ARG A 93 1.66 -16.70 7.57
N GLN A 94 2.16 -17.92 7.31
CA GLN A 94 1.88 -18.69 6.09
C GLN A 94 0.60 -19.48 6.27
#